data_AF-A0A1F7RRM5-F1
#
_entry.id   AF-A0A1F7RRM5-F1
#
_cell.length_a   1.000
_cell.length_b   1.000
_cell.length_c   1.000
_cell.angle_alpha   90.00
_cell.angle_beta   90.00
_cell.angle_gamma   90.00
#
_symmetry.space_group_name_H-M   'P 1'
#
loop_
_entity.id
_entity.type
_entity.pdbx_description
1 polymer ?
#
loop_
_entity_poly.entity_id
_entity_poly.type
_entity_poly.pdbx_seq_one_letter_code
_entity_poly.pdbx_strand_id
1 'polypeptide(L)'
;MSLLHTRSLSETVDAVGEALFFGRTIPGEDAHRVSAWLAGRQGLPGSYAGMFAPTSGDFRVGIRLFTGERISSGAATAHILGEETCRMLHLLGVDTPEVTQSLTLATRSMENCLRKSETGCRRSGFF
;
A
#
# COMPACT_ATOMS: atom_id res chain seq x y z
N MET A 1 16.24 13.13 3.22
CA MET A 1 15.58 12.42 2.11
C MET A 1 14.11 12.82 2.12
N SER A 2 13.47 12.99 0.96
CA SER A 2 12.01 13.19 0.91
C SER A 2 11.34 11.88 1.29
N LEU A 3 10.34 11.91 2.18
CA LEU A 3 9.54 10.73 2.50
C LEU A 3 8.38 10.54 1.52
N LEU A 4 7.92 11.62 0.88
CA LEU A 4 6.79 11.59 -0.04
C LEU A 4 7.25 11.68 -1.49
N HIS A 5 6.91 10.66 -2.27
CA HIS A 5 7.16 10.57 -3.71
C HIS A 5 5.83 10.41 -4.45
N THR A 6 5.15 11.53 -4.76
CA THR A 6 3.77 11.49 -5.30
C THR A 6 3.59 10.78 -6.64
N ARG A 7 4.70 10.46 -7.33
CA ARG A 7 4.72 9.71 -8.60
C ARG A 7 4.91 8.21 -8.42
N SER A 8 5.23 7.72 -7.23
CA SER A 8 5.42 6.30 -6.94
C SER A 8 4.99 5.96 -5.51
N LEU A 9 4.05 5.02 -5.39
CA LEU A 9 3.66 4.47 -4.10
C LEU A 9 4.80 3.63 -3.52
N SER A 10 5.52 2.88 -4.37
CA SER A 10 6.70 2.11 -3.95
C SER A 10 7.75 3.01 -3.32
N GLU A 11 8.19 4.08 -3.99
CA GLU A 11 9.22 4.98 -3.46
C GLU A 11 8.79 5.67 -2.16
N THR A 12 7.49 5.93 -1.98
CA THR A 12 6.97 6.51 -0.73
C THR A 12 6.99 5.48 0.40
N VAL A 13 6.47 4.27 0.15
CA VAL A 13 6.46 3.16 1.12
C VAL A 13 7.88 2.77 1.51
N ASP A 14 8.79 2.66 0.54
CA ASP A 14 10.20 2.33 0.77
C ASP A 14 10.91 3.41 1.59
N ALA A 15 10.67 4.70 1.30
CA ALA A 15 11.28 5.79 2.06
C ALA A 15 10.83 5.81 3.53
N VAL A 16 9.54 5.55 3.79
CA VAL A 16 9.01 5.42 5.15
C VAL A 16 9.56 4.15 5.81
N GLY A 17 9.50 3.02 5.11
CA GLY A 17 9.98 1.73 5.60
C GLY A 17 11.46 1.77 5.96
N GLU A 18 12.29 2.39 5.12
CA GLU A 18 13.72 2.61 5.39
C GLU A 18 13.93 3.48 6.64
N ALA A 19 13.22 4.61 6.75
CA ALA A 19 13.35 5.49 7.90
C ALA A 19 13.01 4.75 9.21
N LEU A 20 11.92 4.00 9.22
CA LEU A 20 11.51 3.19 10.37
C LEU A 20 12.49 2.05 10.66
N PHE A 21 12.97 1.36 9.64
CA PHE A 21 13.91 0.24 9.77
C PHE A 21 15.22 0.67 10.44
N PHE A 22 15.75 1.85 10.07
CA PHE A 22 16.97 2.40 10.66
C PHE A 22 16.72 3.23 11.93
N GLY A 23 15.50 3.22 12.48
CA GLY A 23 15.16 3.95 13.70
C GLY A 23 15.28 5.48 13.57
N ARG A 24 15.15 6.02 12.35
CA ARG A 24 15.18 7.46 12.10
C ARG A 24 13.87 8.09 12.56
N THR A 25 13.95 9.25 13.19
CA THR A 25 12.76 10.03 13.55
C THR A 25 12.10 10.59 12.29
N ILE A 26 10.81 10.31 12.13
CA ILE A 26 9.96 10.96 11.13
C ILE A 26 9.28 12.16 11.80
N PRO A 27 9.50 13.41 11.33
CA PRO A 27 8.81 14.57 11.87
C PRO A 27 7.28 14.43 11.79
N GLY A 28 6.56 14.94 12.78
CA GLY A 28 5.09 14.80 12.83
C GLY A 28 4.39 15.35 11.58
N GLU A 29 4.83 16.50 11.07
CA GLU A 29 4.29 17.08 9.83
C GLU A 29 4.49 16.14 8.62
N ASP A 30 5.67 15.51 8.52
CA ASP A 30 5.96 14.54 7.47
C ASP A 30 5.09 13.29 7.60
N ALA A 31 4.95 12.77 8.83
CA ALA A 31 4.08 11.62 9.10
C ALA A 31 2.63 11.92 8.69
N HIS A 32 2.09 13.09 9.06
CA HIS A 32 0.75 13.50 8.67
C HIS A 32 0.60 13.61 7.15
N ARG A 33 1.54 14.29 6.49
CA ARG A 33 1.50 14.51 5.04
C ARG A 33 1.57 13.20 4.26
N VAL A 34 2.47 12.30 4.67
CA VAL A 34 2.62 10.98 4.04
C VAL A 34 1.40 10.11 4.31
N SER A 35 0.92 10.03 5.55
CA SER A 35 -0.27 9.25 5.89
C SER A 35 -1.51 9.71 5.15
N ALA A 36 -1.72 11.02 5.02
CA ALA A 36 -2.83 11.56 4.22
C ALA A 36 -2.73 11.17 2.74
N TRP A 37 -1.52 11.24 2.17
CA TRP A 37 -1.31 10.84 0.77
C TRP A 37 -1.53 9.34 0.57
N LEU A 38 -1.00 8.49 1.45
CA LEU A 38 -1.18 7.04 1.43
C LEU A 38 -2.66 6.67 1.60
N ALA A 39 -3.35 7.25 2.58
CA ALA A 39 -4.79 7.04 2.83
C ALA A 39 -5.63 7.39 1.60
N GLY A 40 -5.30 8.50 0.93
CA GLY A 40 -5.97 8.93 -0.30
C GLY A 40 -5.81 7.98 -1.50
N ARG A 41 -4.94 6.95 -1.41
CA ARG A 41 -4.81 5.91 -2.45
C ARG A 41 -5.86 4.81 -2.35
N GLN A 42 -6.62 4.73 -1.25
CA GLN A 42 -7.56 3.64 -1.01
C GLN A 42 -8.65 3.59 -2.09
N GLY A 43 -8.89 2.38 -2.62
CA GLY A 43 -9.99 2.10 -3.54
C GLY A 43 -9.85 2.74 -4.94
N LEU A 44 -8.77 3.47 -5.21
CA LEU A 44 -8.54 4.07 -6.53
C LEU A 44 -8.35 2.99 -7.61
N PRO A 45 -8.53 3.33 -8.90
CA PRO A 45 -8.30 2.41 -10.02
C PRO A 45 -6.91 1.77 -9.98
N GLY A 46 -6.87 0.45 -10.19
CA GLY A 46 -5.63 -0.33 -10.10
C GLY A 46 -5.31 -0.85 -8.69
N SER A 47 -6.11 -0.52 -7.67
CA SER A 47 -6.00 -1.16 -6.36
C SER A 47 -6.30 -2.66 -6.42
N TYR A 48 -5.56 -3.44 -5.62
CA TYR A 48 -5.88 -4.84 -5.42
C TYR A 48 -7.08 -4.95 -4.48
N ALA A 49 -8.19 -5.52 -4.95
CA ALA A 49 -9.39 -5.75 -4.15
C ALA A 49 -9.95 -4.53 -3.38
N GLY A 50 -9.65 -3.29 -3.79
CA GLY A 50 -10.07 -2.07 -3.07
C GLY A 50 -9.12 -1.64 -1.94
N MET A 51 -7.89 -2.18 -1.90
CA MET A 51 -6.80 -1.69 -1.06
C MET A 51 -6.22 -0.36 -1.61
N PHE A 52 -4.99 -0.04 -1.27
CA PHE A 52 -4.28 1.16 -1.70
C PHE A 52 -3.71 0.99 -3.12
N ALA A 53 -4.03 1.92 -4.01
CA ALA A 53 -3.67 1.80 -5.42
C ALA A 53 -2.23 2.28 -5.71
N PRO A 54 -1.41 1.49 -6.41
CA PRO A 54 -0.17 1.95 -7.01
C PRO A 54 -0.39 3.13 -7.96
N THR A 55 0.66 3.88 -8.26
CA THR A 55 0.63 4.90 -9.32
C THR A 55 0.80 4.25 -10.69
N SER A 56 0.54 5.01 -11.75
CA SER A 56 0.88 4.60 -13.11
C SER A 56 2.40 4.41 -13.30
N GLY A 57 3.22 5.10 -12.52
CA GLY A 57 4.67 4.93 -12.50
C GLY A 57 5.07 3.54 -12.01
N ASP A 58 4.46 3.09 -10.91
CA ASP A 58 4.72 1.78 -10.32
C ASP A 58 4.36 0.65 -11.29
N PHE A 59 3.24 0.76 -12.00
CA PHE A 59 2.86 -0.24 -13.01
C PHE A 59 3.76 -0.23 -14.25
N ARG A 60 4.21 0.95 -14.70
CA ARG A 60 5.03 1.08 -15.90
C ARG A 60 6.46 0.59 -15.69
N VAL A 61 7.05 0.91 -14.55
CA VAL A 61 8.46 0.61 -14.25
C VAL A 61 8.61 -0.71 -13.50
N GLY A 62 7.58 -1.13 -12.76
CA GLY A 62 7.67 -2.16 -11.75
C GLY A 62 8.14 -1.59 -10.41
N ILE A 63 8.10 -2.43 -9.38
CA ILE A 63 8.56 -2.08 -8.03
C ILE A 63 9.80 -2.88 -7.67
N ARG A 64 10.48 -2.48 -6.60
CA ARG A 64 11.52 -3.27 -5.97
C ARG A 64 11.10 -3.62 -4.56
N LEU A 65 11.41 -4.83 -4.14
CA LEU A 65 11.30 -5.20 -2.73
C LEU A 65 12.47 -4.59 -1.96
N PHE A 66 12.36 -4.59 -0.64
CA PHE A 66 13.39 -4.05 0.26
C PHE A 66 14.79 -4.63 0.01
N THR A 67 14.87 -5.91 -0.38
CA THR A 67 16.12 -6.63 -0.71
C THR A 67 16.57 -6.44 -2.17
N GLY A 68 15.82 -5.70 -2.98
CA GLY A 68 16.20 -5.26 -4.33
C GLY A 68 15.59 -6.04 -5.48
N GLU A 69 14.89 -7.15 -5.22
CA GLU A 69 14.20 -7.96 -6.22
C GLU A 69 13.18 -7.13 -6.99
N ARG A 70 13.18 -7.29 -8.32
CA ARG A 70 12.27 -6.55 -9.20
C ARG A 70 10.97 -7.31 -9.39
N ILE A 71 9.85 -6.63 -9.19
CA ILE A 71 8.50 -7.11 -9.49
C ILE A 71 7.92 -6.29 -10.64
N SER A 72 7.50 -6.96 -11.71
CA SER A 72 6.92 -6.33 -12.90
C SER A 72 5.48 -6.75 -13.21
N SER A 73 4.93 -7.73 -12.47
CA SER A 73 3.53 -8.15 -12.63
C SER A 73 2.60 -7.13 -11.98
N GLY A 74 1.63 -6.62 -12.74
CA GLY A 74 0.65 -5.66 -12.21
C GLY A 74 -0.15 -6.21 -11.02
N ALA A 75 -0.53 -7.49 -11.04
CA ALA A 75 -1.23 -8.12 -9.92
C ALA A 75 -0.35 -8.18 -8.67
N ALA A 76 0.93 -8.55 -8.81
CA ALA A 76 1.86 -8.59 -7.69
C ALA A 76 2.16 -7.18 -7.17
N THR A 77 2.39 -6.21 -8.05
CA THR A 77 2.60 -4.80 -7.69
C THR A 77 1.45 -4.24 -6.87
N ALA A 78 0.20 -4.44 -7.32
CA ALA A 78 -0.98 -3.94 -6.63
C ALA A 78 -1.21 -4.63 -5.28
N HIS A 79 -0.96 -5.94 -5.21
CA HIS A 79 -1.12 -6.70 -3.97
C HIS A 79 -0.08 -6.28 -2.92
N ILE A 80 1.20 -6.34 -3.27
CA ILE A 80 2.31 -6.02 -2.37
C ILE A 80 2.23 -4.59 -1.87
N LEU A 81 2.04 -3.61 -2.77
CA LEU A 81 1.94 -2.21 -2.35
C LEU A 81 0.68 -1.95 -1.52
N GLY A 82 -0.41 -2.67 -1.76
CA GLY A 82 -1.60 -2.62 -0.92
C GLY A 82 -1.27 -3.00 0.53
N GLU A 83 -0.64 -4.15 0.71
CA GLU A 83 -0.27 -4.68 2.04
C GLU A 83 0.76 -3.79 2.75
N GLU A 84 1.81 -3.39 2.04
CA GLU A 84 2.85 -2.54 2.63
C GLU A 84 2.33 -1.13 2.97
N THR A 85 1.35 -0.61 2.21
CA THR A 85 0.68 0.64 2.59
C THR A 85 -0.11 0.50 3.88
N CYS A 86 -0.85 -0.60 4.08
CA CYS A 86 -1.51 -0.88 5.36
C CYS A 86 -0.49 -0.87 6.50
N ARG A 87 0.64 -1.58 6.31
CA ARG A 87 1.73 -1.65 7.29
C ARG A 87 2.29 -0.26 7.62
N MET A 88 2.59 0.55 6.61
CA MET A 88 3.15 1.90 6.82
C MET A 88 2.17 2.82 7.56
N LEU A 89 0.88 2.78 7.24
CA LEU A 89 -0.13 3.57 7.94
C LEU A 89 -0.24 3.18 9.42
N HIS A 90 -0.18 1.88 9.75
CA HIS A 90 -0.16 1.43 11.13
C HIS A 90 1.12 1.84 11.88
N LEU A 91 2.29 1.76 11.23
CA LEU A 91 3.57 2.10 11.85
C LEU A 91 3.78 3.61 12.03
N LEU A 92 3.26 4.43 11.11
CA LEU A 92 3.26 5.89 11.23
C LEU A 92 2.36 6.36 12.39
N GLY A 93 1.32 5.59 12.74
CA GLY A 93 0.50 5.83 13.93
C GLY A 93 -0.28 7.15 13.91
N VAL A 94 -0.50 7.72 12.73
CA VAL A 94 -1.24 8.98 12.57
C VAL A 94 -2.73 8.73 12.69
N ASP A 95 -3.35 9.26 13.75
CA ASP A 95 -4.78 9.12 14.01
C ASP A 95 -5.56 10.28 13.39
N THR A 96 -5.99 10.10 12.14
CA THR A 96 -6.96 11.00 11.50
C THR A 96 -8.15 10.20 10.95
N PRO A 97 -9.34 10.83 10.82
CA PRO A 97 -10.52 10.16 10.27
C PRO A 97 -10.28 9.53 8.88
N GLU A 98 -9.49 10.19 8.04
CA GLU A 98 -9.17 9.73 6.68
C GLU A 98 -8.32 8.45 6.71
N VAL A 99 -7.30 8.41 7.57
CA VAL A 99 -6.45 7.22 7.75
C VAL A 99 -7.28 6.06 8.28
N THR A 100 -8.05 6.30 9.35
CA THR A 100 -8.89 5.29 9.99
C THR A 100 -9.96 4.74 9.03
N GLN A 101 -10.62 5.61 8.27
CA GLN A 101 -11.61 5.20 7.27
C GLN A 101 -10.96 4.38 6.15
N SER A 102 -9.81 4.81 5.63
CA SER A 102 -9.11 4.11 4.54
C SER A 102 -8.69 2.69 4.95
N LEU A 103 -8.12 2.54 6.16
CA LEU A 103 -7.76 1.23 6.72
C LEU A 103 -8.99 0.36 6.95
N THR A 104 -10.08 0.92 7.46
CA THR A 104 -11.34 0.17 7.66
C THR A 104 -11.89 -0.39 6.35
N LEU A 105 -11.88 0.41 5.28
CA LEU A 105 -12.33 -0.01 3.96
C LEU A 105 -11.40 -1.07 3.36
N ALA A 106 -10.08 -0.89 3.46
CA ALA A 106 -9.09 -1.86 2.99
C ALA A 106 -9.23 -3.21 3.73
N THR A 107 -9.39 -3.20 5.06
CA THR A 107 -9.62 -4.41 5.87
C THR A 107 -10.90 -5.13 5.44
N ARG A 108 -12.02 -4.40 5.30
CA ARG A 108 -13.29 -4.98 4.86
C ARG A 108 -13.18 -5.65 3.49
N SER A 109 -12.42 -5.03 2.59
CA SER A 109 -12.10 -5.56 1.27
C SER A 109 -11.33 -6.89 1.34
N MET A 110 -10.30 -6.96 2.18
CA MET A 110 -9.52 -8.19 2.36
C MET A 110 -10.35 -9.31 3.03
N GLU A 111 -11.16 -8.98 4.03
CA GLU A 111 -12.10 -9.93 4.62
C GLU A 111 -13.10 -10.48 3.58
N ASN A 112 -13.56 -9.65 2.65
CA ASN A 112 -14.41 -10.10 1.54
C ASN A 112 -13.68 -11.10 0.64
N CYS A 113 -12.39 -10.89 0.35
CA CYS A 113 -11.58 -11.85 -0.40
C CYS A 113 -11.45 -13.19 0.35
N LEU A 114 -11.21 -13.15 1.65
CA LEU A 114 -11.15 -14.36 2.49
C LEU A 114 -12.48 -15.12 2.46
N ARG A 115 -13.62 -14.45 2.74
CA ARG A 115 -14.95 -15.07 2.67
C ARG A 115 -15.26 -15.67 1.30
N LYS A 116 -14.88 -14.99 0.21
CA LYS A 116 -15.03 -15.51 -1.17
C LYS A 116 -14.19 -16.78 -1.39
N SER A 117 -13.00 -16.84 -0.80
CA SER A 117 -12.12 -18.01 -0.91
C SER A 117 -12.65 -19.21 -0.13
N GLU A 118 -13.24 -18.97 1.05
CA GLU A 118 -13.81 -20.01 1.93
C GLU A 118 -15.13 -20.57 1.39
N THR A 119 -15.96 -19.74 0.77
CA THR A 119 -17.26 -20.15 0.19
C THR A 119 -17.14 -20.96 -1.11
N GLY A 120 -15.93 -21.32 -1.53
CA GLY A 120 -15.72 -22.33 -2.58
C GLY A 120 -16.11 -21.90 -3.98
N CYS A 121 -16.36 -20.61 -4.23
CA CYS A 121 -16.56 -20.09 -5.60
C CYS A 121 -15.22 -20.00 -6.35
N ARG A 122 -14.45 -21.10 -6.38
CA ARG A 122 -13.33 -21.29 -7.30
C ARG A 122 -13.91 -21.55 -8.68
N ARG A 123 -14.09 -20.50 -9.48
CA ARG A 123 -13.94 -20.69 -10.93
C ARG A 123 -12.45 -20.96 -11.16
N SER A 124 -12.17 -22.18 -11.60
CA SER A 124 -10.87 -22.65 -12.07
C SER A 124 -10.18 -21.62 -12.95
N GLY A 125 -8.88 -21.40 -12.73
CA GLY A 125 -7.97 -20.90 -13.76
C GLY A 125 -6.80 -20.05 -13.26
N PHE A 126 -5.66 -20.69 -13.01
CA PHE A 126 -4.36 -20.16 -13.43
C PHE A 126 -3.59 -21.33 -14.06
N PHE A 127 -4.00 -21.65 -15.29
CA PHE A 127 -3.19 -22.23 -16.37
C PHE A 127 -3.61 -21.50 -17.65
#